data_AF-A0A3R6JEZ1-F1
#
_entry.id   AF-A0A3R6JEZ1-F1
#
_cell.length_a   1.000
_cell.length_b   1.000
_cell.length_c   1.000
_cell.angle_alpha   90.00
_cell.angle_beta   90.00
_cell.angle_gamma   90.00
#
_symmetry.space_group_name_H-M   'P 1'
#
loop_
_entity.id
_entity.type
_entity.pdbx_description
1 polymer ?
#
loop_
_entity_poly.entity_id
_entity_poly.type
_entity_poly.pdbx_seq_one_letter_code
_entity_poly.pdbx_strand_id
1 'polypeptide(L)' 'MKIERTRYVIMRRNRTEIWCGLSRDFHFVKINELKNTAVKTYRTRKQAESGCSSWDKDFEIVECKEIIDIKE' A
#
# COMPACT_ATOMS: atom_id res chain seq x y z
N MET A 1 -3.42 -16.62 -15.73
CA MET A 1 -4.50 -16.74 -14.70
C MET A 1 -4.66 -15.40 -13.98
N LYS A 2 -5.89 -14.96 -13.67
CA LYS A 2 -6.16 -13.65 -13.02
C LYS A 2 -6.79 -13.81 -11.64
N ILE A 3 -6.23 -13.14 -10.63
CA ILE A 3 -6.76 -13.08 -9.26
C ILE A 3 -7.12 -11.64 -8.92
N GLU A 4 -8.34 -11.41 -8.44
CA GLU A 4 -8.81 -10.09 -8.01
C GLU A 4 -9.18 -10.11 -6.52
N ARG A 5 -8.79 -9.08 -5.77
CA ARG A 5 -9.09 -8.99 -4.34
C ARG A 5 -9.23 -7.55 -3.85
N THR A 6 -10.13 -7.33 -2.90
CA THR A 6 -10.19 -6.07 -2.13
C THR A 6 -9.06 -6.06 -1.09
N ARG A 7 -8.34 -4.96 -1.04
CA ARG A 7 -7.23 -4.71 -0.13
C ARG A 7 -7.31 -3.28 0.40
N TYR A 8 -6.44 -3.00 1.37
CA TYR A 8 -6.24 -1.66 1.91
C TYR A 8 -4.78 -1.28 1.74
N VAL A 9 -4.52 -0.04 1.34
CA VAL A 9 -3.19 0.57 1.27
C VAL A 9 -3.16 1.80 2.16
N ILE A 10 -1.96 2.23 2.52
CA ILE A 10 -1.73 3.45 3.28
C ILE A 10 -1.17 4.48 2.31
N MET A 11 -1.76 5.67 2.28
CA MET A 11 -1.35 6.77 1.42
C MET A 11 -1.25 8.05 2.24
N ARG A 12 -0.49 9.02 1.76
CA ARG A 12 -0.61 10.40 2.26
C ARG A 12 -2.03 10.91 2.04
N ARG A 13 -2.50 11.84 2.88
CA ARG A 13 -3.87 12.41 2.76
C ARG A 13 -4.13 13.13 1.44
N ASN A 14 -3.09 13.64 0.80
CA ASN A 14 -3.15 14.25 -0.53
C ASN A 14 -3.02 13.21 -1.68
N ARG A 15 -2.88 11.92 -1.34
CA ARG A 15 -2.74 10.78 -2.26
C ARG A 15 -1.65 10.92 -3.31
N THR A 16 -0.54 11.57 -2.97
CA THR A 16 0.63 11.67 -3.87
C THR A 16 1.66 10.57 -3.64
N GLU A 17 1.65 9.96 -2.46
CA GLU A 17 2.60 8.93 -2.05
C GLU A 17 1.90 7.74 -1.41
N ILE A 18 2.48 6.56 -1.60
CA ILE A 18 1.97 5.27 -1.12
C ILE A 18 3.00 4.55 -0.28
N TRP A 19 2.53 3.86 0.76
CA TRP A 19 3.36 3.12 1.70
C TRP A 19 3.95 1.86 1.05
N CYS A 20 5.27 1.80 1.02
CA CYS A 20 6.06 0.78 0.36
C CYS A 20 7.10 0.17 1.30
N GLY A 21 7.78 -0.88 0.83
CA GLY A 21 8.94 -1.48 1.49
C GLY A 21 8.68 -2.86 2.09
N LEU A 22 9.76 -3.51 2.53
CA LEU A 22 9.76 -4.87 3.08
C LEU A 22 10.46 -4.92 4.44
N SER A 23 10.03 -5.86 5.30
CA SER A 23 10.61 -6.22 6.61
C SER A 23 10.79 -5.10 7.63
N ARG A 24 11.58 -4.06 7.34
CA ARG A 24 11.83 -2.89 8.21
C ARG A 24 12.04 -1.58 7.45
N ASP A 25 12.24 -1.62 6.13
CA ASP A 25 12.52 -0.42 5.32
C ASP A 25 11.24 0.17 4.74
N PHE A 26 10.29 0.48 5.62
CA PHE A 26 9.02 1.07 5.19
C PHE A 26 9.14 2.57 4.99
N HIS A 27 8.62 3.05 3.87
CA HIS A 27 8.68 4.47 3.51
C HIS A 27 7.55 4.81 2.53
N PHE A 28 7.25 6.11 2.43
CA PHE A 28 6.36 6.62 1.40
C PHE A 28 7.14 6.80 0.09
N VAL A 29 6.52 6.41 -1.01
CA VAL A 29 7.04 6.58 -2.37
C VAL A 29 6.02 7.31 -3.21
N LYS A 30 6.45 8.32 -3.97
CA LYS A 30 5.57 9.03 -4.91
C LYS A 30 5.00 8.07 -5.94
N ILE A 31 3.70 8.17 -6.22
CA ILE A 31 3.00 7.27 -7.15
C ILE A 31 3.67 7.26 -8.53
N ASN A 32 4.10 8.43 -9.00
CA ASN A 32 4.75 8.59 -10.30
C ASN A 32 6.17 8.00 -10.36
N GLU A 33 6.75 7.61 -9.21
CA GLU A 33 8.10 7.05 -9.09
C GLU A 33 8.08 5.56 -8.70
N LEU A 34 6.90 4.96 -8.53
CA LEU A 34 6.71 3.63 -7.93
C LEU A 34 7.45 2.50 -8.66
N LYS A 35 7.47 2.50 -10.00
CA LYS A 35 8.10 1.46 -10.84
C LYS A 35 7.74 0.04 -10.35
N ASN A 36 8.74 -0.77 -9.99
CA ASN A 36 8.59 -2.14 -9.48
C ASN A 36 8.67 -2.20 -7.94
N THR A 37 8.55 -1.07 -7.26
CA THR A 37 8.62 -1.02 -5.80
C THR A 37 7.48 -1.81 -5.18
N ALA A 38 7.80 -2.63 -4.17
CA ALA A 38 6.81 -3.42 -3.46
C ALA A 38 5.86 -2.50 -2.65
N VAL A 39 4.62 -2.40 -3.12
CA VAL A 39 3.53 -1.72 -2.40
C VAL A 39 3.04 -2.62 -1.28
N LYS A 40 2.90 -2.06 -0.08
CA LYS A 40 2.36 -2.81 1.05
C LYS A 40 0.84 -2.79 1.03
N THR A 41 0.23 -3.96 0.87
CA THR A 41 -1.23 -4.14 0.89
C THR A 41 -1.67 -4.93 2.13
N TYR A 42 -2.86 -4.61 2.63
CA TYR A 42 -3.43 -5.18 3.86
C TYR A 42 -4.80 -5.79 3.57
N ARG A 43 -5.17 -6.80 4.36
CA ARG A 43 -6.45 -7.51 4.17
C ARG A 43 -7.62 -6.80 4.82
N THR A 44 -7.35 -6.00 5.85
CA THR A 44 -8.35 -5.23 6.58
C THR A 44 -7.84 -3.82 6.87
N ARG A 45 -8.76 -2.87 7.03
CA ARG A 45 -8.43 -1.49 7.44
C ARG A 45 -7.63 -1.44 8.74
N LYS A 46 -8.01 -2.26 9.73
CA LYS A 46 -7.32 -2.34 11.03
C LYS A 46 -5.86 -2.80 10.91
N GLN A 47 -5.57 -3.73 10.00
CA GLN A 47 -4.19 -4.16 9.73
C GLN A 47 -3.36 -3.03 9.11
N ALA A 48 -3.96 -2.24 8.21
CA ALA A 48 -3.31 -1.07 7.62
C ALA A 48 -3.02 0.00 8.69
N GLU A 49 -3.99 0.31 9.54
CA GLU A 49 -3.83 1.29 10.63
C GLU A 49 -2.64 0.94 11.53
N SER A 50 -2.57 -0.30 12.00
CA SER A 50 -1.46 -0.82 12.80
C SER A 50 -0.11 -0.79 12.07
N GLY A 51 -0.11 -0.71 10.74
CA GLY A 51 1.09 -0.84 9.92
C GLY A 51 1.93 0.44 9.79
N CYS A 52 1.35 1.61 10.08
CA CYS A 52 2.00 2.92 9.96
C CYS A 52 1.75 3.84 11.17
N SER A 53 0.80 3.49 12.07
CA SER A 53 0.35 4.35 13.18
C SER A 53 1.43 4.81 14.17
N SER A 54 2.59 4.15 14.23
CA SER A 54 3.70 4.55 15.11
C SER A 54 4.73 5.47 14.46
N TRP A 55 4.65 5.73 13.15
CA TRP A 55 5.73 6.39 12.39
C TRP A 55 5.34 7.76 11.83
N ASP A 56 4.07 7.96 11.47
CA ASP A 56 3.61 9.19 10.84
C ASP A 56 2.10 9.40 11.11
N LYS A 57 1.62 10.65 11.19
CA LYS A 57 0.20 10.98 11.41
C LYS A 57 -0.50 11.51 10.16
N ASP A 58 0.26 11.92 9.14
CA ASP A 58 -0.30 12.41 7.89
C ASP A 58 -0.48 11.27 6.88
N PHE A 59 -1.43 10.38 7.18
CA PHE A 59 -1.83 9.33 6.26
C PHE A 59 -3.33 9.07 6.33
N GLU A 60 -3.84 8.41 5.29
CA GLU A 60 -5.16 7.80 5.25
C GLU A 60 -5.05 6.33 4.80
N ILE A 61 -6.07 5.55 5.15
CA ILE A 61 -6.19 4.16 4.71
C ILE A 61 -7.20 4.13 3.58
N VAL A 62 -6.77 3.65 2.41
CA VAL A 62 -7.55 3.66 1.18
C VAL A 62 -7.85 2.22 0.78
N GLU A 63 -9.12 1.94 0.50
CA GLU A 63 -9.53 0.67 -0.10
C GLU A 63 -9.10 0.61 -1.56
N CYS A 64 -8.54 -0.50 -2.00
CA CYS A 64 -8.11 -0.70 -3.37
C CYS A 64 -8.48 -2.09 -3.89
N LYS A 65 -8.59 -2.18 -5.22
CA LYS A 65 -8.70 -3.45 -5.94
C LYS A 65 -7.31 -3.86 -6.38
N GLU A 66 -6.82 -4.98 -5.88
CA GLU A 66 -5.56 -5.57 -6.32
C GLU A 66 -5.83 -6.65 -7.37
N ILE A 67 -5.08 -6.58 -8.47
CA ILE A 67 -5.15 -7.52 -9.60
C ILE A 67 -3.78 -8.16 -9.74
N ILE A 68 -3.73 -9.48 -9.63
CA ILE A 68 -2.53 -10.28 -9.92
C ILE A 68 -2.78 -11.03 -11.21
N ASP A 69 -1.94 -10.76 -12.21
CA ASP A 69 -1.97 -11.42 -13.51
C ASP A 69 -0.76 -12.36 -13.65
N ILE A 70 -1.04 -13.65 -13.72
CA ILE A 70 -0.04 -14.71 -13.81
C ILE A 70 0.15 -15.03 -15.30
N LYS A 71 1.33 -14.68 -15.80
CA LYS A 71 1.78 -14.99 -17.17
C LYS A 71 2.16 -16.48 -17.27
N GLU A 72 1.86 -17.07 -18.43
CA GLU A 72 2.26 -18.43 -18.80
C GLU A 72 3.72 -18.47 -19.28
#